data_AF-A0A971MCM2-F1
#
_entry.id   AF-A0A971MCM2-F1
#
_cell.length_a   1.000
_cell.length_b   1.000
_cell.length_c   1.000
_cell.angle_alpha   90.00
_cell.angle_beta   90.00
_cell.angle_gamma   90.00
#
_symmetry.space_group_name_H-M   'P 1'
#
loop_
_entity.id
_entity.type
_entity.pdbx_description
1 polymer ?
#
loop_
_entity_poly.entity_id
_entity_poly.type
_entity_poly.pdbx_seq_one_letter_code
_entity_poly.pdbx_strand_id
1 'polypeptide(L)'
;MEDIKLDNLENKITIGLAGNPNTGKSTLFNRLTGLKQHTGNWPGKTVSSTKGYFAYKGRKYTLVDLPGTYSLFINSQEEEIARDFICFGNPEIVIVLVDATSLERNLNLALQIMEATDNVIMCVNLMDEAEKKGISIDIKKLEEKLNIPIIPTVARIGEGIESLLKTIDSIVSGELKIKPNKTIYDEFTERAIGEIENVLKTELNSAFNPRWIGLRLLDGDLNMKKEIKNILLKSNSGYSFNQIENILNTYDDLGEKIVIRLYDRAEAIAKDVVIHKASNKERLDKKLDDILTNKFTGYPAMLLLLGIIFWITIVGANYPSDLLSELFFRLMK
;
A
#
# COMPACT_ATOMS: atom_id res chain seq x y z
N MET A 1 -28.27 -0.02 -0.24
CA MET A 1 -27.68 -1.36 -0.45
C MET A 1 -28.13 -1.96 -1.80
N GLU A 2 -28.61 -1.13 -2.74
CA GLU A 2 -28.73 -1.50 -4.17
C GLU A 2 -27.55 -0.96 -5.00
N ASP A 3 -26.73 -0.04 -4.46
CA ASP A 3 -25.84 0.77 -5.30
C ASP A 3 -24.38 0.31 -5.40
N ILE A 4 -23.99 -0.83 -4.83
CA ILE A 4 -22.70 -1.49 -5.13
C ILE A 4 -22.93 -2.77 -5.95
N LYS A 5 -24.01 -2.80 -6.74
CA LYS A 5 -24.00 -3.64 -7.94
C LYS A 5 -23.29 -2.84 -9.02
N LEU A 6 -22.08 -3.28 -9.35
CA LEU A 6 -21.36 -2.83 -10.55
C LEU A 6 -22.31 -3.09 -11.74
N ASP A 7 -22.96 -2.04 -12.25
CA ASP A 7 -23.86 -2.12 -13.40
C ASP A 7 -23.22 -2.95 -14.53
N ASN A 8 -23.93 -4.01 -14.96
CA ASN A 8 -23.63 -4.86 -16.13
C ASN A 8 -22.22 -5.51 -16.18
N LEU A 9 -21.88 -6.35 -15.18
CA LEU A 9 -20.77 -7.31 -15.26
C LEU A 9 -21.18 -8.70 -15.76
N GLU A 10 -22.07 -8.81 -16.76
CA GLU A 10 -22.28 -10.12 -17.40
C GLU A 10 -20.97 -10.55 -18.13
N ASN A 11 -20.34 -11.59 -17.59
CA ASN A 11 -19.15 -12.30 -18.09
C ASN A 11 -17.81 -11.51 -18.13
N LYS A 12 -17.48 -10.73 -17.09
CA LYS A 12 -16.14 -10.11 -16.96
C LYS A 12 -15.48 -10.41 -15.63
N ILE A 13 -14.25 -10.93 -15.70
CA ILE A 13 -13.37 -11.11 -14.53
C ILE A 13 -12.95 -9.73 -14.03
N THR A 14 -13.20 -9.46 -12.76
CA THR A 14 -12.94 -8.21 -12.08
C THR A 14 -11.63 -8.28 -11.30
N ILE A 15 -10.77 -7.29 -11.56
CA ILE A 15 -9.46 -7.17 -10.93
C ILE A 15 -9.41 -5.85 -10.19
N GLY A 16 -9.09 -5.89 -8.90
CA GLY A 16 -8.81 -4.71 -8.09
C GLY A 16 -7.36 -4.27 -8.23
N LEU A 17 -7.12 -2.98 -8.42
CA LEU A 17 -5.78 -2.40 -8.40
C LEU A 17 -5.59 -1.58 -7.12
N ALA A 18 -4.80 -2.11 -6.19
CA ALA A 18 -4.49 -1.50 -4.90
C ALA A 18 -3.02 -1.07 -4.83
N GLY A 19 -2.70 -0.18 -3.89
CA GLY A 19 -1.34 0.24 -3.64
C GLY A 19 -1.29 1.61 -2.96
N ASN A 20 -0.13 1.92 -2.37
CA ASN A 20 0.09 3.22 -1.75
C ASN A 20 0.01 4.35 -2.80
N PRO A 21 -0.29 5.58 -2.39
CA PRO A 21 -0.09 6.76 -3.25
C PRO A 21 1.31 6.78 -3.86
N ASN A 22 1.42 7.23 -5.11
CA ASN A 22 2.69 7.40 -5.85
C ASN A 22 3.47 6.11 -6.17
N THR A 23 2.88 4.93 -6.04
CA THR A 23 3.50 3.63 -6.42
C THR A 23 3.48 3.34 -7.93
N GLY A 24 2.94 4.24 -8.76
CA GLY A 24 2.76 4.03 -10.20
C GLY A 24 1.47 3.28 -10.58
N LYS A 25 0.51 3.17 -9.65
CA LYS A 25 -0.82 2.55 -9.85
C LYS A 25 -1.52 3.04 -11.11
N SER A 26 -1.70 4.35 -11.26
CA SER A 26 -2.34 4.95 -12.44
C SER A 26 -1.53 4.74 -13.72
N THR A 27 -0.20 4.60 -13.63
CA THR A 27 0.65 4.29 -14.81
C THR A 27 0.38 2.87 -15.31
N LEU A 28 0.35 1.90 -14.39
CA LEU A 28 0.00 0.51 -14.72
C LEU A 28 -1.43 0.39 -15.25
N PHE A 29 -2.38 1.08 -14.60
CA PHE A 29 -3.78 1.13 -15.03
C PHE A 29 -3.91 1.62 -16.48
N ASN A 30 -3.29 2.74 -16.81
CA ASN A 30 -3.30 3.31 -18.16
C ASN A 30 -2.62 2.40 -19.18
N ARG A 31 -1.54 1.73 -18.78
CA ARG A 31 -0.82 0.80 -19.65
C ARG A 31 -1.67 -0.41 -20.04
N LEU A 32 -2.42 -0.97 -19.09
CA LEU A 32 -3.28 -2.14 -19.31
C LEU A 32 -4.55 -1.80 -20.09
N THR A 33 -5.17 -0.66 -19.80
CA THR A 33 -6.52 -0.33 -20.31
C THR A 33 -6.50 0.58 -21.55
N GLY A 34 -5.40 1.31 -21.78
CA GLY A 34 -5.30 2.29 -22.85
C GLY A 34 -6.42 3.33 -22.77
N LEU A 35 -7.16 3.53 -23.86
CA LEU A 35 -8.27 4.50 -23.93
C LEU A 35 -9.61 3.93 -23.44
N LYS A 36 -9.69 2.65 -23.07
CA LYS A 36 -10.95 1.98 -22.71
C LYS A 36 -11.23 2.13 -21.21
N GLN A 37 -11.50 3.37 -20.79
CA GLN A 37 -11.70 3.73 -19.38
C GLN A 37 -13.01 4.49 -19.19
N HIS A 38 -13.62 4.32 -18.03
CA HIS A 38 -14.76 5.10 -17.57
C HIS A 38 -14.47 5.59 -16.15
N THR A 39 -14.59 6.90 -15.97
CA THR A 39 -14.47 7.56 -14.67
C THR A 39 -15.84 8.04 -14.22
N GLY A 40 -16.17 7.77 -12.96
CA GLY A 40 -17.34 8.26 -12.26
C GLY A 40 -17.01 8.50 -10.80
N ASN A 41 -18.01 8.42 -9.92
CA ASN A 41 -17.82 8.48 -8.47
C ASN A 41 -18.17 7.13 -7.85
N TRP A 42 -17.54 6.82 -6.72
CA TRP A 42 -17.96 5.69 -5.91
C TRP A 42 -19.38 5.92 -5.37
N PRO A 43 -20.24 4.89 -5.32
CA PRO A 43 -21.64 5.02 -4.92
C PRO A 43 -21.79 5.72 -3.57
N GLY A 44 -22.52 6.86 -3.54
CA GLY A 44 -22.75 7.64 -2.32
C GLY A 44 -21.51 8.34 -1.75
N LYS A 45 -20.42 8.47 -2.51
CA LYS A 45 -19.16 9.09 -2.08
C LYS A 45 -18.71 10.15 -3.09
N THR A 46 -17.88 11.10 -2.65
CA THR A 46 -17.29 12.16 -3.49
C THR A 46 -15.97 11.76 -4.14
N VAL A 47 -15.48 10.55 -3.84
CA VAL A 47 -14.22 10.02 -4.36
C VAL A 47 -14.45 9.45 -5.76
N SER A 48 -13.58 9.81 -6.70
CA SER A 48 -13.65 9.31 -8.07
C SER A 48 -13.38 7.80 -8.15
N SER A 49 -14.11 7.09 -9.00
CA SER A 49 -13.93 5.67 -9.33
C SER A 49 -13.56 5.56 -10.80
N THR A 50 -12.42 4.96 -11.12
CA THR A 50 -12.01 4.71 -12.50
C THR A 50 -11.99 3.22 -12.78
N LYS A 51 -12.70 2.80 -13.83
CA LYS A 51 -12.74 1.43 -14.32
C LYS A 51 -12.22 1.38 -15.74
N GLY A 52 -11.47 0.36 -16.08
CA GLY A 52 -10.97 0.17 -17.43
C GLY A 52 -11.09 -1.26 -17.89
N TYR A 53 -11.05 -1.45 -19.21
CA TYR A 53 -11.29 -2.76 -19.82
C TYR A 53 -10.12 -3.15 -20.71
N PHE A 54 -9.68 -4.39 -20.59
CA PHE A 54 -8.68 -4.97 -21.47
C PHE A 54 -9.04 -6.41 -21.82
N ALA A 55 -8.37 -6.96 -22.83
CA ALA A 55 -8.52 -8.33 -23.23
C ALA A 55 -7.15 -9.00 -23.36
N TYR A 56 -7.06 -10.24 -22.92
CA TYR A 56 -5.84 -11.06 -23.02
C TYR A 56 -6.24 -12.49 -23.35
N LYS A 57 -5.61 -13.09 -24.38
CA LYS A 57 -5.94 -14.42 -24.93
C LYS A 57 -7.45 -14.66 -25.14
N GLY A 58 -8.16 -13.66 -25.64
CA GLY A 58 -9.60 -13.75 -25.92
C GLY A 58 -10.53 -13.59 -24.70
N ARG A 59 -10.00 -13.56 -23.47
CA ARG A 59 -10.76 -13.26 -22.25
C ARG A 59 -10.84 -11.76 -22.01
N LYS A 60 -11.97 -11.28 -21.47
CA LYS A 60 -12.22 -9.88 -21.16
C LYS A 60 -12.09 -9.65 -19.65
N TYR A 61 -11.39 -8.59 -19.27
CA TYR A 61 -11.13 -8.23 -17.89
C TYR A 61 -11.64 -6.82 -17.62
N THR A 62 -12.15 -6.62 -16.41
CA THR A 62 -12.46 -5.31 -15.84
C THR A 62 -11.41 -5.00 -14.79
N LEU A 63 -10.68 -3.90 -14.95
CA LEU A 63 -9.72 -3.40 -13.98
C LEU A 63 -10.36 -2.22 -13.23
N VAL A 64 -10.38 -2.28 -11.91
CA VAL A 64 -10.91 -1.21 -11.04
C VAL A 64 -9.76 -0.55 -10.31
N ASP A 65 -9.58 0.75 -10.53
CA ASP A 65 -8.56 1.53 -9.82
C ASP A 65 -9.08 1.94 -8.44
N LEU A 66 -8.47 1.39 -7.38
CA LEU A 66 -8.82 1.76 -6.01
C LEU A 66 -8.11 3.07 -5.63
N PRO A 67 -8.66 3.89 -4.73
CA PRO A 67 -7.94 5.01 -4.15
C PRO A 67 -6.58 4.57 -3.59
N GLY A 68 -5.57 5.43 -3.70
CA GLY A 68 -4.27 5.13 -3.11
C GLY A 68 -4.36 5.20 -1.58
N THR A 69 -4.07 4.11 -0.89
CA THR A 69 -4.25 3.98 0.57
C THR A 69 -2.99 3.43 1.23
N TYR A 70 -2.77 3.71 2.51
CA TYR A 70 -1.64 3.12 3.26
C TYR A 70 -2.07 1.95 4.15
N SER A 71 -3.37 1.83 4.39
CA SER A 71 -3.96 0.86 5.30
C SER A 71 -5.38 0.52 4.86
N LEU A 72 -5.88 -0.64 5.28
CA LEU A 72 -7.29 -1.00 5.27
C LEU A 72 -7.93 -0.78 6.64
N PHE A 73 -7.15 -0.44 7.67
CA PHE A 73 -7.65 0.09 8.95
C PHE A 73 -8.05 1.56 8.75
N ILE A 74 -9.34 1.87 8.96
CA ILE A 74 -9.94 3.11 8.45
C ILE A 74 -9.45 4.34 9.21
N ASN A 75 -8.85 5.28 8.49
CA ASN A 75 -8.71 6.67 8.90
C ASN A 75 -9.30 7.66 7.88
N SER A 76 -9.74 7.19 6.71
CA SER A 76 -10.20 8.03 5.59
C SER A 76 -11.29 7.37 4.72
N GLN A 77 -11.98 8.19 3.93
CA GLN A 77 -13.01 7.73 2.98
C GLN A 77 -12.41 6.87 1.85
N GLU A 78 -11.19 7.20 1.43
CA GLU A 78 -10.42 6.43 0.44
C GLU A 78 -10.10 5.02 0.94
N GLU A 79 -9.70 4.88 2.20
CA GLU A 79 -9.42 3.60 2.85
C GLU A 79 -10.69 2.75 3.03
N GLU A 80 -11.80 3.38 3.41
CA GLU A 80 -13.12 2.72 3.48
C GLU A 80 -13.51 2.14 2.11
N ILE A 81 -13.37 2.90 1.03
CA ILE A 81 -13.69 2.46 -0.33
C ILE A 81 -12.80 1.29 -0.77
N ALA A 82 -11.49 1.38 -0.55
CA ALA A 82 -10.56 0.32 -0.92
C ALA A 82 -10.87 -0.98 -0.15
N ARG A 83 -11.13 -0.86 1.16
CA ARG A 83 -11.55 -1.97 2.02
C ARG A 83 -12.83 -2.61 1.50
N ASP A 84 -13.89 -1.83 1.29
CA ASP A 84 -15.20 -2.34 0.92
C ASP A 84 -15.15 -3.06 -0.43
N PHE A 85 -14.40 -2.53 -1.39
CA PHE A 85 -14.21 -3.20 -2.67
C PHE A 85 -13.47 -4.54 -2.51
N ILE A 86 -12.38 -4.57 -1.75
CA ILE A 86 -11.58 -5.80 -1.57
C ILE A 86 -12.38 -6.87 -0.80
N CYS A 87 -13.18 -6.46 0.19
CA CYS A 87 -13.89 -7.37 1.08
C CYS A 87 -15.25 -7.82 0.53
N PHE A 88 -15.97 -6.92 -0.14
CA PHE A 88 -17.36 -7.11 -0.52
C PHE A 88 -17.61 -6.99 -2.03
N GLY A 89 -16.67 -6.42 -2.77
CA GLY A 89 -16.73 -6.32 -4.23
C GLY A 89 -16.45 -7.63 -4.96
N ASN A 90 -16.04 -8.69 -4.24
CA ASN A 90 -15.70 -10.01 -4.77
C ASN A 90 -14.77 -9.98 -6.00
N PRO A 91 -13.64 -9.26 -5.96
CA PRO A 91 -12.68 -9.31 -7.07
C PRO A 91 -12.06 -10.70 -7.18
N GLU A 92 -11.93 -11.22 -8.40
CA GLU A 92 -11.25 -12.50 -8.62
C GLU A 92 -9.76 -12.41 -8.30
N ILE A 93 -9.14 -11.24 -8.51
CA ILE A 93 -7.73 -10.97 -8.23
C ILE A 93 -7.59 -9.54 -7.69
N VAL A 94 -6.71 -9.36 -6.70
CA VAL A 94 -6.22 -8.04 -6.29
C VAL A 94 -4.74 -7.92 -6.65
N ILE A 95 -4.43 -6.94 -7.50
CA ILE A 95 -3.05 -6.56 -7.82
C ILE A 95 -2.63 -5.46 -6.83
N VAL A 96 -1.57 -5.71 -6.07
CA VAL A 96 -1.01 -4.75 -5.13
C VAL A 96 0.29 -4.18 -5.69
N LEU A 97 0.32 -2.89 -5.98
CA LEU A 97 1.54 -2.19 -6.37
C LEU A 97 2.31 -1.75 -5.13
N VAL A 98 3.60 -2.10 -5.11
CA VAL A 98 4.55 -1.69 -4.08
C VAL A 98 5.72 -0.97 -4.73
N ASP A 99 6.18 0.12 -4.13
CA ASP A 99 7.37 0.85 -4.58
C ASP A 99 8.65 0.13 -4.13
N ALA A 100 9.49 -0.25 -5.10
CA ALA A 100 10.78 -0.89 -4.87
C ALA A 100 11.75 -0.04 -4.04
N THR A 101 11.63 1.30 -4.09
CA THR A 101 12.50 2.20 -3.33
C THR A 101 12.11 2.32 -1.85
N SER A 102 10.91 1.86 -1.49
CA SER A 102 10.35 1.98 -0.13
C SER A 102 9.54 0.73 0.26
N LEU A 103 10.08 -0.46 -0.02
CA LEU A 103 9.35 -1.74 0.07
C LEU A 103 8.70 -1.97 1.43
N GLU A 104 9.42 -1.74 2.54
CA GLU A 104 8.93 -1.91 3.91
C GLU A 104 7.59 -1.21 4.16
N ARG A 105 7.51 0.08 3.83
CA ARG A 105 6.31 0.89 4.00
C ARG A 105 5.13 0.39 3.17
N ASN A 106 5.41 -0.18 1.99
CA ASN A 106 4.38 -0.67 1.07
C ASN A 106 3.90 -2.09 1.44
N LEU A 107 4.73 -2.88 2.10
CA LEU A 107 4.37 -4.24 2.53
C LEU A 107 3.23 -4.24 3.55
N ASN A 108 3.08 -3.20 4.37
CA ASN A 108 1.98 -3.14 5.34
C ASN A 108 0.60 -3.29 4.68
N LEU A 109 0.32 -2.50 3.63
CA LEU A 109 -0.94 -2.62 2.88
C LEU A 109 -1.07 -4.01 2.23
N ALA A 110 0.01 -4.53 1.64
CA ALA A 110 -0.02 -5.84 1.00
C ALA A 110 -0.36 -6.97 1.98
N LEU A 111 0.24 -6.97 3.18
CA LEU A 111 -0.04 -7.94 4.23
C LEU A 111 -1.50 -7.88 4.68
N GLN A 112 -2.08 -6.67 4.79
CA GLN A 112 -3.50 -6.51 5.13
C GLN A 112 -4.43 -7.04 4.02
N ILE A 113 -4.10 -6.77 2.75
CA ILE A 113 -4.86 -7.30 1.61
C ILE A 113 -4.80 -8.84 1.58
N MET A 114 -3.65 -9.43 1.90
CA MET A 114 -3.48 -10.88 2.01
C MET A 114 -4.31 -11.50 3.15
N GLU A 115 -4.65 -10.73 4.20
CA GLU A 115 -5.63 -11.20 5.21
C GLU A 115 -7.05 -11.20 4.65
N ALA A 116 -7.39 -10.23 3.78
CA ALA A 116 -8.71 -10.07 3.20
C ALA A 116 -9.02 -11.05 2.05
N THR A 117 -8.05 -11.34 1.19
CA THR A 117 -8.22 -12.24 0.03
C THR A 117 -6.98 -13.09 -0.24
N ASP A 118 -7.21 -14.30 -0.76
CA ASP A 118 -6.12 -15.22 -1.11
C ASP A 118 -5.53 -14.95 -2.51
N ASN A 119 -6.33 -14.34 -3.42
CA ASN A 119 -5.94 -14.14 -4.81
C ASN A 119 -5.22 -12.80 -5.00
N VAL A 120 -3.99 -12.73 -4.50
CA VAL A 120 -3.15 -11.52 -4.55
C VAL A 120 -1.99 -11.70 -5.51
N ILE A 121 -1.73 -10.71 -6.35
CA ILE A 121 -0.49 -10.57 -7.13
C ILE A 121 0.21 -9.30 -6.67
N MET A 122 1.50 -9.36 -6.34
CA MET A 122 2.27 -8.17 -6.01
C MET A 122 3.08 -7.71 -7.22
N CYS A 123 2.95 -6.43 -7.58
CA CYS A 123 3.80 -5.78 -8.57
C CYS A 123 4.80 -4.88 -7.84
N VAL A 124 6.08 -5.27 -7.84
CA VAL A 124 7.17 -4.46 -7.30
C VAL A 124 7.59 -3.48 -8.40
N ASN A 125 7.09 -2.25 -8.31
CA ASN A 125 7.26 -1.22 -9.34
C ASN A 125 8.41 -0.26 -9.00
N LEU A 126 8.83 0.54 -9.98
CA LEU A 126 9.95 1.48 -9.86
C LEU A 126 11.31 0.77 -9.65
N MET A 127 11.47 -0.41 -10.27
CA MET A 127 12.73 -1.17 -10.21
C MET A 127 13.92 -0.40 -10.79
N ASP A 128 13.70 0.44 -11.81
CA ASP A 128 14.70 1.32 -12.39
C ASP A 128 15.16 2.42 -11.41
N GLU A 129 14.23 3.01 -10.66
CA GLU A 129 14.55 3.99 -9.62
C GLU A 129 15.22 3.34 -8.40
N ALA A 130 14.83 2.12 -8.03
CA ALA A 130 15.51 1.35 -6.99
C ALA A 130 16.96 1.08 -7.36
N GLU A 131 17.21 0.63 -8.59
CA GLU A 131 18.58 0.38 -9.07
C GLU A 131 19.44 1.65 -9.05
N LYS A 132 18.91 2.80 -9.47
CA LYS A 132 19.61 4.11 -9.39
C LYS A 132 19.96 4.51 -7.96
N LYS A 133 19.13 4.13 -6.98
CA LYS A 133 19.38 4.33 -5.54
C LYS A 133 20.28 3.26 -4.93
N GLY A 134 20.79 2.30 -5.72
CA GLY A 134 21.58 1.19 -5.19
C GLY A 134 20.75 0.17 -4.43
N ILE A 135 19.43 0.17 -4.56
CA ILE A 135 18.52 -0.78 -3.92
C ILE A 135 18.30 -1.95 -4.87
N SER A 136 18.49 -3.17 -4.38
CA SER A 136 18.18 -4.41 -5.09
C SER A 136 17.22 -5.24 -4.24
N ILE A 137 16.20 -5.83 -4.85
CA ILE A 137 15.21 -6.66 -4.14
C ILE A 137 15.37 -8.11 -4.58
N ASP A 138 15.51 -9.01 -3.62
CA ASP A 138 15.46 -10.45 -3.87
C ASP A 138 14.00 -10.88 -4.08
N ILE A 139 13.58 -10.89 -5.35
CA ILE A 139 12.21 -11.24 -5.76
C ILE A 139 11.86 -12.68 -5.38
N LYS A 140 12.80 -13.62 -5.49
CA LYS A 140 12.54 -15.03 -5.17
C LYS A 140 12.32 -15.21 -3.68
N LYS A 141 13.17 -14.60 -2.85
CA LYS A 141 13.02 -14.65 -1.39
C LYS A 141 11.74 -13.96 -0.92
N LEU A 142 11.34 -12.86 -1.59
CA LEU A 142 10.07 -12.19 -1.31
C LEU A 142 8.87 -13.09 -1.67
N GLU A 143 8.92 -13.75 -2.82
CA GLU A 143 7.91 -14.72 -3.27
C GLU A 143 7.79 -15.91 -2.30
N GLU A 144 8.91 -16.49 -1.85
CA GLU A 144 8.93 -17.58 -0.86
C GLU A 144 8.32 -17.14 0.49
N LYS A 145 8.63 -15.92 0.95
CA LYS A 145 8.14 -15.40 2.23
C LYS A 145 6.64 -15.11 2.22
N LEU A 146 6.13 -14.53 1.13
CA LEU A 146 4.72 -14.14 1.02
C LEU A 146 3.84 -15.26 0.43
N ASN A 147 4.44 -16.21 -0.29
CA ASN A 147 3.77 -17.28 -1.03
C ASN A 147 2.68 -16.75 -2.00
N ILE A 148 3.01 -15.66 -2.70
CA ILE A 148 2.17 -15.05 -3.74
C ILE A 148 3.07 -14.68 -4.94
N PRO A 149 2.52 -14.61 -6.17
CA PRO A 149 3.29 -14.21 -7.33
C PRO A 149 3.82 -12.78 -7.19
N ILE A 150 5.13 -12.60 -7.39
CA ILE A 150 5.81 -11.30 -7.36
C ILE A 150 6.30 -10.94 -8.75
N ILE A 151 5.81 -9.83 -9.29
CA ILE A 151 6.18 -9.35 -10.63
C ILE A 151 7.03 -8.08 -10.48
N PRO A 152 8.35 -8.12 -10.76
CA PRO A 152 9.13 -6.90 -10.88
C PRO A 152 8.68 -6.10 -12.11
N THR A 153 8.48 -4.80 -11.95
CA THR A 153 7.88 -3.96 -12.98
C THR A 153 8.56 -2.59 -13.09
N VAL A 154 8.54 -2.06 -14.31
CA VAL A 154 8.76 -0.64 -14.59
C VAL A 154 7.57 -0.17 -15.42
N ALA A 155 6.49 0.21 -14.74
CA ALA A 155 5.18 0.46 -15.38
C ALA A 155 5.26 1.50 -16.52
N ARG A 156 6.14 2.51 -16.40
CA ARG A 156 6.33 3.58 -17.38
C ARG A 156 6.78 3.06 -18.75
N ILE A 157 7.69 2.08 -18.77
CA ILE A 157 8.22 1.48 -20.02
C ILE A 157 7.52 0.17 -20.38
N GLY A 158 6.66 -0.35 -19.51
CA GLY A 158 5.90 -1.58 -19.74
C GLY A 158 6.64 -2.87 -19.41
N GLU A 159 7.74 -2.79 -18.67
CA GLU A 159 8.46 -3.97 -18.20
C GLU A 159 7.64 -4.71 -17.13
N GLY A 160 7.59 -6.05 -17.24
CA GLY A 160 6.83 -6.93 -16.35
C GLY A 160 5.34 -7.08 -16.69
N ILE A 161 4.79 -6.29 -17.63
CA ILE A 161 3.37 -6.32 -18.00
C ILE A 161 2.96 -7.66 -18.62
N GLU A 162 3.78 -8.22 -19.50
CA GLU A 162 3.48 -9.53 -20.10
C GLU A 162 3.47 -10.65 -19.05
N SER A 163 4.40 -10.60 -18.09
CA SER A 163 4.46 -11.54 -16.98
C SER A 163 3.21 -11.44 -16.10
N LEU A 164 2.81 -10.20 -15.75
CA LEU A 164 1.58 -9.93 -15.00
C LEU A 164 0.34 -10.51 -15.71
N LEU A 165 0.19 -10.26 -17.02
CA LEU A 165 -0.94 -10.78 -17.80
C LEU A 165 -0.98 -12.31 -17.86
N LYS A 166 0.19 -12.97 -18.00
CA LYS A 166 0.30 -14.44 -17.95
C LYS A 166 -0.11 -14.98 -16.58
N THR A 167 0.36 -14.37 -15.49
CA THR A 167 0.01 -14.78 -14.13
C THR A 167 -1.48 -14.62 -13.84
N ILE A 168 -2.08 -13.50 -14.26
CA ILE A 168 -3.53 -13.28 -14.17
C ILE A 168 -4.30 -14.39 -14.89
N ASP A 169 -3.90 -14.74 -16.11
CA ASP A 169 -4.54 -15.78 -16.91
C ASP A 169 -4.42 -17.18 -16.28
N SER A 170 -3.27 -17.52 -15.70
CA SER A 170 -3.04 -18.78 -15.00
C SER A 170 -3.85 -18.90 -13.69
N ILE A 171 -4.06 -17.80 -12.96
CA ILE A 171 -4.93 -17.80 -11.76
C ILE A 171 -6.39 -18.01 -12.18
N VAL A 172 -6.85 -17.23 -13.17
CA VAL A 172 -8.24 -17.30 -13.67
C VAL A 172 -8.57 -18.65 -14.29
N SER A 173 -7.62 -19.28 -14.98
CA SER A 173 -7.79 -20.63 -15.54
C SER A 173 -7.71 -21.74 -14.48
N GLY A 174 -7.31 -21.42 -13.25
CA GLY A 174 -7.14 -22.39 -12.16
C GLY A 174 -5.84 -23.21 -12.25
N GLU A 175 -4.95 -22.89 -13.18
CA GLU A 175 -3.61 -23.48 -13.29
C GLU A 175 -2.73 -23.12 -12.09
N LEU A 176 -2.86 -21.88 -11.60
CA LEU A 176 -2.14 -21.37 -10.44
C LEU A 176 -3.12 -21.12 -9.30
N LYS A 177 -2.97 -21.88 -8.21
CA LYS A 177 -3.67 -21.64 -6.94
C LYS A 177 -2.74 -20.91 -5.99
N ILE A 178 -3.18 -19.75 -5.52
CA ILE A 178 -2.42 -18.94 -4.57
C ILE A 178 -2.89 -19.27 -3.15
N LYS A 179 -1.94 -19.35 -2.22
CA LYS A 179 -2.22 -19.48 -0.79
C LYS A 179 -1.27 -18.58 -0.02
N PRO A 180 -1.63 -17.31 0.22
CA PRO A 180 -0.73 -16.37 0.87
C PRO A 180 -0.29 -16.86 2.24
N ASN A 181 0.98 -16.61 2.58
CA ASN A 181 1.45 -16.76 3.95
C ASN A 181 0.86 -15.61 4.79
N LYS A 182 -0.26 -15.88 5.46
CA LYS A 182 -0.94 -14.92 6.36
C LYS A 182 -0.12 -14.65 7.62
N THR A 183 -0.41 -13.53 8.26
CA THR A 183 0.29 -13.06 9.46
C THR A 183 -0.15 -13.93 10.63
N ILE A 184 0.85 -14.44 11.36
CA ILE A 184 0.64 -15.19 12.59
C ILE A 184 0.79 -14.20 13.74
N TYR A 185 -0.30 -14.00 14.47
CA TYR A 185 -0.36 -13.17 15.67
C TYR A 185 0.04 -13.98 16.90
N ASP A 186 0.13 -13.34 18.07
CA ASP A 186 0.34 -14.07 19.32
C ASP A 186 -0.85 -15.00 19.65
N GLU A 187 -0.62 -15.98 20.52
CA GLU A 187 -1.62 -17.01 20.83
C GLU A 187 -2.95 -16.42 21.32
N PHE A 188 -2.90 -15.31 22.06
CA PHE A 188 -4.08 -14.67 22.61
C PHE A 188 -4.90 -14.01 21.49
N THR A 189 -4.26 -13.29 20.58
CA THR A 189 -4.92 -12.71 19.40
C THR A 189 -5.44 -13.77 18.43
N GLU A 190 -4.69 -14.84 18.15
CA GLU A 190 -5.18 -15.93 17.28
C GLU A 190 -6.39 -16.67 17.88
N ARG A 191 -6.44 -16.81 19.20
CA ARG A 191 -7.61 -17.39 19.88
C ARG A 191 -8.85 -16.52 19.71
N ALA A 192 -8.72 -15.20 19.91
CA ALA A 192 -9.81 -14.26 19.71
C ALA A 192 -10.34 -14.29 18.27
N ILE A 193 -9.43 -14.31 17.29
CA ILE A 193 -9.79 -14.43 15.86
C ILE A 193 -10.54 -15.74 15.62
N GLY A 194 -10.04 -16.86 16.13
CA GLY A 194 -10.64 -18.19 15.95
C GLY A 194 -12.05 -18.30 16.56
N GLU A 195 -12.28 -17.71 17.72
CA GLU A 195 -13.61 -17.67 18.35
C GLU A 195 -14.61 -16.89 17.49
N ILE A 196 -14.22 -15.71 16.98
CA ILE A 196 -15.08 -14.92 16.08
C ILE A 196 -15.29 -15.65 14.74
N GLU A 197 -14.24 -16.23 14.18
CA GLU A 197 -14.28 -16.95 12.90
C GLU A 197 -15.29 -18.11 12.96
N ASN A 198 -15.34 -18.84 14.07
CA ASN A 198 -16.28 -19.95 14.25
C ASN A 198 -17.73 -19.49 14.28
N VAL A 199 -18.03 -18.37 14.95
CA VAL A 199 -19.38 -17.77 14.97
C VAL A 199 -19.77 -17.27 13.58
N LEU A 200 -18.84 -16.65 12.85
CA LEU A 200 -19.11 -16.10 11.54
C LEU A 200 -19.26 -17.17 10.45
N LYS A 201 -18.52 -18.27 10.52
CA LYS A 201 -18.63 -19.39 9.55
C LYS A 201 -20.01 -20.03 9.52
N THR A 202 -20.73 -20.04 10.63
CA THR A 202 -22.09 -20.62 10.71
C THR A 202 -23.16 -19.68 10.13
N GLU A 203 -22.85 -18.39 10.02
CA GLU A 203 -23.83 -17.33 9.73
C GLU A 203 -23.60 -16.65 8.38
N LEU A 204 -22.35 -16.62 7.89
CA LEU A 204 -21.97 -15.94 6.66
C LEU A 204 -21.80 -16.92 5.50
N ASN A 205 -22.23 -16.50 4.31
CA ASN A 205 -21.97 -17.21 3.06
C ASN A 205 -20.47 -17.20 2.72
N SER A 206 -20.06 -18.12 1.85
CA SER A 206 -18.68 -18.27 1.37
C SER A 206 -18.07 -17.06 0.65
N ALA A 207 -18.88 -16.04 0.35
CA ALA A 207 -18.42 -14.78 -0.24
C ALA A 207 -17.61 -13.90 0.73
N PHE A 208 -17.73 -14.12 2.04
CA PHE A 208 -17.04 -13.34 3.05
C PHE A 208 -15.86 -14.12 3.64
N ASN A 209 -14.77 -13.42 3.95
CA ASN A 209 -13.62 -13.97 4.67
C ASN A 209 -13.83 -13.78 6.18
N PRO A 210 -14.17 -14.83 6.95
CA PRO A 210 -14.54 -14.67 8.35
C PRO A 210 -13.35 -14.29 9.24
N ARG A 211 -12.12 -14.74 8.89
CA ARG A 211 -10.89 -14.35 9.60
C ARG A 211 -10.66 -12.85 9.50
N TRP A 212 -10.78 -12.29 8.28
CA TRP A 212 -10.62 -10.86 8.06
C TRP A 212 -11.64 -10.04 8.84
N ILE A 213 -12.92 -10.45 8.82
CA ILE A 213 -13.96 -9.77 9.58
C ILE A 213 -13.65 -9.81 11.08
N GLY A 214 -13.19 -10.96 11.60
CA GLY A 214 -12.73 -11.09 12.98
C GLY A 214 -11.62 -10.10 13.34
N LEU A 215 -10.59 -10.01 12.48
CA LEU A 215 -9.51 -9.02 12.65
C LEU A 215 -10.03 -7.57 12.70
N ARG A 216 -10.98 -7.22 11.82
CA ARG A 216 -11.57 -5.86 11.80
C ARG A 216 -12.40 -5.55 13.04
N LEU A 217 -13.13 -6.54 13.55
CA LEU A 217 -13.92 -6.38 14.76
C LEU A 217 -13.02 -6.19 15.99
N LEU A 218 -11.90 -6.92 16.06
CA LEU A 218 -10.90 -6.82 17.12
C LEU A 218 -10.10 -5.50 17.07
N ASP A 219 -9.95 -4.91 15.89
CA ASP A 219 -9.35 -3.59 15.73
C ASP A 219 -10.26 -2.43 16.21
N GLY A 220 -11.55 -2.71 16.46
CA GLY A 220 -12.49 -1.70 16.94
C GLY A 220 -13.17 -0.90 15.84
N ASP A 221 -13.18 -1.39 14.60
CA ASP A 221 -13.85 -0.75 13.46
C ASP A 221 -15.38 -0.68 13.68
N LEU A 222 -15.84 0.51 14.12
CA LEU A 222 -17.25 0.77 14.42
C LEU A 222 -18.16 0.62 13.20
N ASN A 223 -17.65 0.89 11.99
CA ASN A 223 -18.44 0.76 10.76
C ASN A 223 -18.60 -0.72 10.41
N MET A 224 -17.53 -1.51 10.49
CA MET A 224 -17.59 -2.97 10.35
C MET A 224 -18.51 -3.59 11.40
N LYS A 225 -18.42 -3.16 12.67
CA LYS A 225 -19.32 -3.64 13.73
C LYS A 225 -20.79 -3.36 13.40
N LYS A 226 -21.13 -2.18 12.88
CA LYS A 226 -22.50 -1.84 12.43
C LYS A 226 -22.94 -2.69 11.23
N GLU A 227 -22.05 -2.90 10.26
CA GLU A 227 -22.35 -3.66 9.04
C GLU A 227 -22.59 -5.13 9.34
N ILE A 228 -21.71 -5.76 10.12
CA ILE A 228 -21.86 -7.14 10.58
C ILE A 228 -23.12 -7.29 11.44
N LYS A 229 -23.41 -6.32 12.32
CA LYS A 229 -24.67 -6.30 13.07
C LYS A 229 -25.88 -6.34 12.12
N ASN A 230 -25.90 -5.50 11.10
CA ASN A 230 -27.00 -5.46 10.15
C ASN A 230 -27.13 -6.76 9.33
N ILE A 231 -26.01 -7.40 8.98
CA ILE A 231 -26.01 -8.69 8.28
C ILE A 231 -26.59 -9.79 9.19
N LEU A 232 -26.08 -9.91 10.42
CA LEU A 232 -26.53 -10.93 11.38
C LEU A 232 -27.98 -10.72 11.86
N LEU A 233 -28.45 -9.48 11.94
CA LEU A 233 -29.85 -9.19 12.27
C LEU A 233 -30.79 -9.59 11.13
N LYS A 234 -30.39 -9.42 9.87
CA LYS A 234 -31.19 -9.84 8.70
C LYS A 234 -31.31 -11.36 8.59
N SER A 235 -30.37 -12.12 9.15
CA SER A 235 -30.41 -13.58 9.19
C SER A 235 -31.18 -14.17 10.40
N ASN A 236 -31.88 -13.33 11.21
CA ASN A 236 -32.48 -13.70 12.50
C ASN A 236 -31.47 -14.22 13.55
N SER A 237 -30.19 -13.87 13.40
CA SER A 237 -29.06 -14.37 14.22
C SER A 237 -28.64 -13.37 15.30
N GLY A 238 -29.61 -12.77 16.00
CA GLY A 238 -29.32 -11.78 17.05
C GLY A 238 -28.46 -12.32 18.20
N TYR A 239 -28.51 -13.62 18.47
CA TYR A 239 -27.67 -14.29 19.47
C TYR A 239 -26.18 -14.29 19.09
N SER A 240 -25.88 -14.54 17.82
CA SER A 240 -24.51 -14.62 17.29
C SER A 240 -23.79 -13.27 17.39
N PHE A 241 -24.51 -12.15 17.23
CA PHE A 241 -23.93 -10.82 17.44
C PHE A 241 -23.58 -10.55 18.92
N ASN A 242 -24.44 -10.96 19.85
CA ASN A 242 -24.16 -10.80 21.29
C ASN A 242 -22.96 -11.65 21.73
N GLN A 243 -22.78 -12.84 21.15
CA GLN A 243 -21.59 -13.65 21.38
C GLN A 243 -20.32 -12.93 20.91
N ILE A 244 -20.32 -12.37 19.71
CA ILE A 244 -19.21 -11.57 19.18
C ILE A 244 -18.92 -10.39 20.12
N GLU A 245 -19.94 -9.67 20.60
CA GLU A 245 -19.74 -8.54 21.51
C GLU A 245 -19.13 -8.97 22.85
N ASN A 246 -19.51 -10.12 23.40
CA ASN A 246 -18.89 -10.67 24.60
C ASN A 246 -17.42 -11.06 24.37
N ILE A 247 -17.09 -11.63 23.22
CA ILE A 247 -15.71 -11.94 22.84
C ILE A 247 -14.91 -10.64 22.77
N LEU A 248 -15.40 -9.63 22.05
CA LEU A 248 -14.72 -8.33 21.94
C LEU A 248 -14.47 -7.68 23.31
N ASN A 249 -15.42 -7.75 24.23
CA ASN A 249 -15.25 -7.23 25.59
C ASN A 249 -14.25 -8.04 26.44
N THR A 250 -14.05 -9.32 26.13
CA THR A 250 -13.06 -10.18 26.80
C THR A 250 -11.64 -9.87 26.32
N TYR A 251 -11.52 -9.53 25.04
CA TYR A 251 -10.27 -9.28 24.33
C TYR A 251 -10.08 -7.78 24.04
N ASP A 252 -10.20 -6.94 25.07
CA ASP A 252 -10.03 -5.49 24.92
C ASP A 252 -8.60 -5.15 24.47
N ASP A 253 -8.48 -4.05 23.71
CA ASP A 253 -7.20 -3.46 23.28
C ASP A 253 -6.28 -4.36 22.40
N LEU A 254 -6.87 -5.23 21.57
CA LEU A 254 -6.09 -6.05 20.62
C LEU A 254 -5.75 -5.35 19.30
N GLY A 255 -6.44 -4.27 18.95
CA GLY A 255 -6.20 -3.53 17.70
C GLY A 255 -4.75 -3.06 17.56
N GLU A 256 -4.20 -2.44 18.60
CA GLU A 256 -2.81 -1.96 18.59
C GLU A 256 -1.81 -3.09 18.34
N LYS A 257 -2.00 -4.25 19.00
CA LYS A 257 -1.13 -5.42 18.83
C LYS A 257 -1.20 -5.99 17.41
N ILE A 258 -2.39 -6.03 16.81
CA ILE A 258 -2.57 -6.47 15.43
C ILE A 258 -1.79 -5.55 14.48
N VAL A 259 -1.91 -4.24 14.66
CA VAL A 259 -1.22 -3.24 13.84
C VAL A 259 0.30 -3.36 14.00
N ILE A 260 0.80 -3.38 15.24
CA ILE A 260 2.25 -3.53 15.53
C ILE A 260 2.79 -4.80 14.87
N ARG A 261 2.09 -5.93 15.00
CA ARG A 261 2.53 -7.20 14.42
C ARG A 261 2.65 -7.17 12.89
N LEU A 262 1.76 -6.43 12.22
CA LEU A 262 1.82 -6.25 10.76
C LEU A 262 3.03 -5.40 10.35
N TYR A 263 3.33 -4.34 11.10
CA TYR A 263 4.54 -3.52 10.88
C TYR A 263 5.82 -4.32 11.12
N ASP A 264 5.93 -5.02 12.26
CA ASP A 264 7.09 -5.88 12.58
C ASP A 264 7.33 -6.92 11.47
N ARG A 265 6.24 -7.50 10.95
CA ARG A 265 6.34 -8.47 9.86
C ARG A 265 6.80 -7.83 8.56
N ALA A 266 6.28 -6.65 8.21
CA ALA A 266 6.72 -5.91 7.03
C ALA A 266 8.22 -5.56 7.12
N GLU A 267 8.67 -5.07 8.27
CA GLU A 267 10.09 -4.78 8.56
C GLU A 267 10.95 -6.04 8.42
N ALA A 268 10.57 -7.14 9.07
CA ALA A 268 11.32 -8.38 9.02
C ALA A 268 11.45 -8.93 7.58
N ILE A 269 10.38 -8.85 6.77
CA ILE A 269 10.43 -9.26 5.37
C ILE A 269 11.34 -8.31 4.57
N ALA A 270 11.16 -6.99 4.70
CA ALA A 270 11.94 -6.00 3.97
C ALA A 270 13.43 -6.13 4.27
N LYS A 271 13.81 -6.24 5.55
CA LYS A 271 15.20 -6.42 5.99
C LYS A 271 15.87 -7.65 5.37
N ASP A 272 15.10 -8.71 5.15
CA ASP A 272 15.61 -9.95 4.59
C ASP A 272 15.74 -9.93 3.06
N VAL A 273 14.94 -9.12 2.35
CA VAL A 273 14.88 -9.15 0.87
C VAL A 273 15.50 -7.91 0.22
N VAL A 274 15.60 -6.80 0.93
CA VAL A 274 16.18 -5.54 0.42
C VAL A 274 17.68 -5.56 0.63
N ILE A 275 18.42 -5.45 -0.46
CA ILE A 275 19.87 -5.44 -0.51
C ILE A 275 20.31 -4.04 -0.95
N HIS A 276 20.94 -3.30 -0.04
CA HIS A 276 21.57 -2.03 -0.38
C HIS A 276 22.97 -2.30 -0.95
N LYS A 277 23.13 -2.10 -2.26
CA LYS A 277 24.44 -1.98 -2.89
C LYS A 277 25.04 -0.68 -2.38
N ALA A 278 26.13 -0.77 -1.62
CA ALA A 278 26.79 0.42 -1.10
C ALA A 278 27.17 1.37 -2.25
N SER A 279 26.39 2.42 -2.42
CA SER A 279 26.66 3.50 -3.35
C SER A 279 27.81 4.35 -2.79
N ASN A 280 28.79 4.71 -3.62
CA ASN A 280 29.85 5.64 -3.21
C ASN A 280 29.26 6.99 -2.76
N LYS A 281 28.10 7.39 -3.30
CA LYS A 281 27.40 8.62 -2.92
C LYS A 281 26.72 8.49 -1.56
N GLU A 282 26.06 7.37 -1.28
CA GLU A 282 25.50 7.13 0.07
C GLU A 282 26.58 7.04 1.14
N ARG A 283 27.75 6.50 0.82
CA ARG A 283 28.92 6.54 1.72
C ARG A 283 29.43 7.96 1.96
N LEU A 284 29.31 8.86 0.98
CA LEU A 284 29.69 10.26 1.12
C LEU A 284 28.65 11.04 1.93
N ASP A 285 27.37 10.91 1.60
CA ASP A 285 26.27 11.59 2.29
C ASP A 285 26.22 11.14 3.77
N LYS A 286 26.34 9.84 4.04
CA LYS A 286 26.43 9.30 5.40
C LYS A 286 27.66 9.81 6.16
N LYS A 287 28.82 9.93 5.49
CA LYS A 287 30.03 10.51 6.11
C LYS A 287 29.85 11.99 6.42
N LEU A 288 29.19 12.74 5.55
CA LEU A 288 28.90 14.15 5.77
C LEU A 288 27.93 14.34 6.93
N ASP A 289 26.86 13.54 6.98
CA ASP A 289 25.92 13.54 8.10
C ASP A 289 26.60 13.15 9.41
N ASP A 290 27.42 12.10 9.43
CA ASP A 290 28.18 11.70 10.62
C ASP A 290 29.15 12.82 11.08
N ILE A 291 29.78 13.55 10.15
CA ILE A 291 30.65 14.69 10.46
C ILE A 291 29.84 15.87 11.01
N LEU A 292 28.68 16.18 10.42
CA LEU A 292 27.87 17.32 10.80
C LEU A 292 27.09 17.10 12.11
N THR A 293 26.69 15.85 12.40
CA THR A 293 25.87 15.51 13.58
C THR A 293 26.67 15.07 14.80
N ASN A 294 27.95 14.70 14.64
CA ASN A 294 28.79 14.31 15.76
C ASN A 294 29.19 15.50 16.63
N LYS A 295 29.08 15.37 17.95
CA LYS A 295 29.36 16.42 18.94
C LYS A 295 30.76 17.04 18.85
N PHE A 296 31.77 16.34 18.33
CA PHE A 296 33.13 16.89 18.25
C PHE A 296 33.44 17.59 16.93
N THR A 297 32.82 17.16 15.82
CA THR A 297 33.05 17.71 14.48
C THR A 297 31.95 18.68 14.03
N GLY A 298 30.75 18.52 14.57
CA GLY A 298 29.58 19.34 14.28
C GLY A 298 29.72 20.79 14.75
N TYR A 299 30.19 21.04 16.00
CA TYR A 299 30.39 22.41 16.48
C TYR A 299 31.42 23.20 15.65
N PRO A 300 32.62 22.65 15.34
CA PRO A 300 33.56 23.33 14.44
C PRO A 300 33.00 23.57 13.02
N ALA A 301 32.32 22.57 12.45
CA ALA A 301 31.74 22.70 11.11
C ALA A 301 30.64 23.77 11.06
N MET A 302 29.80 23.85 12.09
CA MET A 302 28.75 24.88 12.21
C MET A 302 29.33 26.28 12.36
N LEU A 303 30.38 26.45 13.19
CA LEU A 303 31.07 27.74 13.33
C LEU A 303 31.74 28.18 12.02
N LEU A 304 32.33 27.25 11.28
CA LEU A 304 32.93 27.51 9.98
C LEU A 304 31.87 27.91 8.94
N LEU A 305 30.72 27.21 8.91
CA LEU A 305 29.60 27.55 8.03
C LEU A 305 29.03 28.93 8.35
N LEU A 306 28.86 29.24 9.64
CA LEU A 306 28.43 30.56 10.10
C LEU A 306 29.44 31.64 9.70
N GLY A 307 30.73 31.37 9.86
CA GLY A 307 31.81 32.27 9.43
C GLY A 307 31.81 32.53 7.92
N ILE A 308 31.55 31.51 7.10
CA ILE A 308 31.40 31.66 5.65
C ILE A 308 30.18 32.52 5.30
N ILE A 309 29.04 32.31 5.96
CA ILE A 309 27.85 33.13 5.76
C ILE A 309 28.14 34.60 6.10
N PHE A 310 28.80 34.87 7.24
CA PHE A 310 29.20 36.24 7.60
C PHE A 310 30.17 36.84 6.59
N TRP A 311 31.16 36.06 6.14
CA TRP A 311 32.12 36.49 5.14
C TRP A 311 31.44 36.89 3.83
N ILE A 312 30.57 36.01 3.31
CA ILE A 312 29.78 36.28 2.10
C ILE A 312 28.89 37.51 2.31
N THR A 313 28.30 37.68 3.48
CA THR A 313 27.43 38.83 3.76
C THR A 313 28.22 40.13 3.79
N ILE A 314 29.40 40.16 4.42
CA ILE A 314 30.24 41.36 4.53
C ILE A 314 30.88 41.70 3.18
N VAL A 315 31.58 40.74 2.56
CA VAL A 315 32.30 40.96 1.31
C VAL A 315 31.33 41.09 0.14
N GLY A 316 30.28 40.26 0.11
CA GLY A 316 29.25 40.29 -0.91
C GLY A 316 28.32 41.50 -0.83
N ALA A 317 28.19 42.18 0.32
CA ALA A 317 27.50 43.47 0.41
C ALA A 317 28.40 44.66 0.00
N ASN A 318 29.71 44.55 0.21
CA ASN A 318 30.66 45.60 -0.19
C ASN A 318 30.78 45.71 -1.72
N TYR A 319 30.76 44.59 -2.45
CA TYR A 319 30.93 44.60 -3.91
C TYR A 319 29.81 45.36 -4.68
N PRO A 320 28.50 45.18 -4.38
CA PRO A 320 27.44 45.99 -4.95
C PRO A 320 27.47 47.44 -4.48
N SER A 321 27.87 47.69 -3.23
CA SER A 321 27.99 49.02 -2.66
C SER A 321 29.06 49.84 -3.38
N ASP A 322 30.22 49.24 -3.64
CA ASP A 322 31.32 49.87 -4.37
C ASP A 322 30.89 50.17 -5.82
N LEU A 323 30.22 49.21 -6.48
CA LEU A 323 29.70 49.38 -7.84
C LEU A 323 28.66 50.52 -7.94
N LEU A 324 27.74 50.60 -6.98
CA LEU A 324 26.75 51.68 -6.91
C LEU A 324 27.42 53.02 -6.63
N SER A 325 28.43 53.05 -5.76
CA SER A 325 29.17 54.27 -5.44
C SER A 325 29.90 54.81 -6.68
N GLU A 326 30.59 53.95 -7.45
CA GLU A 326 31.24 54.34 -8.71
C GLU A 326 30.23 54.84 -9.75
N LEU A 327 29.06 54.20 -9.86
CA LEU A 327 28.00 54.62 -10.77
C LEU A 327 27.44 56.00 -10.38
N PHE A 328 27.21 56.25 -9.09
CA PHE A 328 26.77 57.54 -8.57
C PHE A 328 27.83 58.63 -8.77
N PHE A 329 29.10 58.34 -8.52
CA PHE A 329 30.20 59.29 -8.78
C PHE A 329 30.36 59.62 -10.26
N ARG A 330 30.06 58.69 -11.16
CA ARG A 330 30.08 58.89 -12.61
C ARG A 330 28.89 59.69 -13.14
N LEU A 331 27.76 59.69 -12.42
CA LEU A 331 26.57 60.48 -12.71
C LEU A 331 26.65 61.93 -12.19
N MET A 332 27.49 62.20 -11.19
CA MET A 332 27.68 63.54 -10.62
C MET A 332 28.79 64.37 -11.28
N LYS A 333 29.44 63.85 -12.33
CA LYS A 333 30.53 64.52 -13.05
C LYS A 333 30.09 64.91 -14.46
#